data_AF-A0A4Y2TN79-F1
#
_entry.id   AF-A0A4Y2TN79-F1
#
_cell.length_a   1.000
_cell.length_b   1.000
_cell.length_c   1.000
_cell.angle_alpha   90.00
_cell.angle_beta   90.00
_cell.angle_gamma   90.00
#
_symmetry.space_group_name_H-M   'P 1'
#
loop_
_entity.id
_entity.type
_entity.pdbx_description
1 polymer ?
#
loop_
_entity_poly.entity_id
_entity_poly.type
_entity_poly.pdbx_seq_one_letter_code
_entity_poly.pdbx_strand_id
1 'polypeptide(L)'
;MRNPGCRDKWSKEKSENLPKTAISSLEKCDKTSFPNIYTLLKLLAVLPVSVATVERSFSSLRRLKTYLRNTTSESRLNGLILLSIHRDLKISDEEFLDKFARVPRNLDFVL
;
A
#
# COMPACT_ATOMS: atom_id res chain seq x y z
N MET A 1 -44.38 2.48 -13.11
CA MET A 1 -44.13 1.54 -12.00
C MET A 1 -43.06 2.15 -11.11
N ARG A 2 -43.44 2.63 -9.92
CA ARG A 2 -42.56 3.38 -9.00
C ARG A 2 -41.75 2.35 -8.20
N ASN A 3 -40.44 2.29 -8.42
CA ASN A 3 -39.53 1.38 -7.73
C ASN A 3 -39.61 1.66 -6.22
N PRO A 4 -39.97 0.70 -5.35
CA PRO A 4 -40.06 0.94 -3.92
C PRO A 4 -38.68 1.36 -3.42
N GLY A 5 -38.60 2.60 -2.94
CA GLY A 5 -37.36 3.24 -2.56
C GLY A 5 -36.65 2.45 -1.48
N CYS A 6 -35.33 2.29 -1.64
CA CYS A 6 -34.46 1.61 -0.67
C CYS A 6 -34.63 2.08 0.78
N ARG A 7 -35.24 3.26 1.02
CA ARG A 7 -35.54 3.79 2.35
C ARG A 7 -36.27 2.81 3.27
N ASP A 8 -37.20 2.03 2.73
CA ASP A 8 -38.02 1.11 3.53
C ASP A 8 -37.28 -0.17 3.93
N LYS A 9 -36.21 -0.55 3.20
CA LYS A 9 -35.38 -1.72 3.52
C LYS A 9 -34.46 -1.44 4.72
N TRP A 10 -33.91 -0.23 4.82
CA TRP A 10 -32.99 0.15 5.90
C TRP A 10 -33.73 0.58 7.17
N SER A 11 -35.01 0.93 7.08
CA SER A 11 -35.80 1.35 8.24
C SER A 11 -36.30 0.19 9.13
N LYS A 12 -36.16 -1.07 8.69
CA LYS A 12 -36.65 -2.26 9.42
C LYS A 12 -35.58 -3.06 10.15
N GLU A 13 -34.29 -2.72 10.01
CA GLU A 13 -33.23 -3.45 10.69
C GLU A 13 -32.99 -2.83 12.09
N LYS A 14 -33.28 -3.61 13.15
CA LYS A 14 -33.00 -3.23 14.55
C LYS A 14 -31.53 -2.77 14.68
N SER A 15 -31.29 -1.73 15.48
CA SER A 15 -29.95 -1.14 15.72
C SER A 15 -28.89 -2.14 16.18
N GLU A 16 -29.29 -3.32 16.66
CA GLU A 16 -28.41 -4.42 17.07
C GLU A 16 -27.72 -5.16 15.91
N ASN A 17 -28.25 -5.11 14.67
CA ASN A 17 -27.68 -5.84 13.52
C ASN A 17 -26.80 -4.97 12.61
N LEU A 18 -26.44 -3.77 13.06
CA LEU A 18 -25.60 -2.88 12.28
C LEU A 18 -24.12 -3.33 12.37
N PRO A 19 -23.47 -3.58 11.23
CA PRO A 19 -22.06 -3.98 11.22
C PRO A 19 -21.20 -2.88 11.87
N LYS A 20 -20.40 -3.27 12.87
CA LYS A 20 -19.51 -2.36 13.61
C LYS A 20 -18.20 -2.05 12.86
N THR A 21 -17.94 -2.73 11.76
CA THR A 21 -16.67 -2.66 11.02
C THR A 21 -16.94 -2.44 9.53
N ALA A 22 -16.02 -1.74 8.85
CA ALA A 22 -16.09 -1.49 7.41
C ALA A 22 -16.15 -2.78 6.58
N ILE A 23 -15.49 -3.85 7.05
CA ILE A 23 -15.45 -5.16 6.38
C ILE A 23 -16.81 -5.84 6.43
N SER A 24 -17.44 -5.93 7.61
CA SER A 24 -18.78 -6.53 7.73
C SER A 24 -19.87 -5.70 7.04
N SER A 25 -19.67 -4.38 6.96
CA SER A 25 -20.51 -3.49 6.16
C SER A 25 -20.37 -3.74 4.65
N LEU A 26 -19.16 -4.07 4.19
CA LEU A 26 -18.88 -4.39 2.78
C LEU A 26 -19.51 -5.73 2.37
N GLU A 27 -19.48 -6.74 3.26
CA GLU A 27 -20.06 -8.08 3.00
C GLU A 27 -21.58 -8.05 2.87
N LYS A 28 -22.26 -7.18 3.63
CA LYS A 28 -23.72 -7.04 3.60
C LYS A 28 -24.21 -6.05 2.54
N CYS A 29 -23.30 -5.27 1.94
CA CYS A 29 -23.63 -4.25 0.94
C CYS A 29 -23.65 -4.84 -0.48
N ASP A 30 -24.81 -4.76 -1.13
CA ASP A 30 -24.94 -5.21 -2.53
C ASP A 30 -24.33 -4.18 -3.49
N LYS A 31 -23.25 -4.61 -4.18
CA LYS A 31 -22.48 -3.80 -5.13
C LYS A 31 -23.34 -3.27 -6.28
N THR A 32 -24.41 -3.97 -6.66
CA THR A 32 -25.27 -3.59 -7.79
C THR A 32 -26.26 -2.49 -7.43
N SER A 33 -26.70 -2.45 -6.17
CA SER A 33 -27.69 -1.48 -5.69
C SER A 33 -27.04 -0.17 -5.25
N PHE A 34 -25.80 -0.21 -4.72
CA PHE A 34 -25.10 0.97 -4.19
C PHE A 34 -23.60 0.99 -4.55
N PRO A 35 -23.26 1.24 -5.83
CA PRO A 35 -21.87 1.18 -6.30
C PRO A 35 -20.95 2.21 -5.61
N ASN A 36 -21.45 3.41 -5.31
CA ASN A 36 -20.67 4.47 -4.65
C ASN A 36 -20.38 4.13 -3.17
N ILE A 37 -21.36 3.60 -2.44
CA ILE A 37 -21.22 3.24 -1.01
C ILE A 37 -20.27 2.04 -0.89
N TYR A 38 -20.40 1.05 -1.78
CA TYR A 38 -19.50 -0.09 -1.82
C TYR A 38 -18.04 0.32 -2.06
N THR A 39 -17.81 1.27 -2.97
CA THR A 39 -16.45 1.79 -3.25
C THR A 39 -15.87 2.53 -2.05
N LEU A 40 -16.67 3.35 -1.37
CA LEU A 40 -16.23 4.06 -0.16
C LEU A 40 -15.89 3.10 0.99
N LEU A 41 -16.72 2.09 1.23
CA LEU A 41 -16.47 1.04 2.23
C LEU A 41 -15.21 0.25 1.91
N LYS A 42 -14.98 -0.05 0.63
CA LYS A 42 -13.76 -0.73 0.18
C LYS A 42 -12.52 0.12 0.42
N LEU A 43 -12.57 1.42 0.11
CA LEU A 43 -11.48 2.34 0.40
C LEU A 43 -11.24 2.43 1.91
N LEU A 44 -12.29 2.56 2.73
CA LEU A 44 -12.17 2.61 4.18
C LEU A 44 -11.53 1.35 4.77
N ALA A 45 -11.80 0.18 4.19
CA ALA A 45 -11.17 -1.07 4.61
C ALA A 45 -9.70 -1.20 4.15
N VAL A 46 -9.33 -0.62 3.00
CA VAL A 46 -7.96 -0.65 2.45
C VAL A 46 -7.05 0.41 3.10
N LEU A 47 -7.57 1.59 3.41
CA LEU A 47 -6.83 2.69 4.02
C LEU A 47 -5.97 2.28 5.22
N PRO A 48 -6.49 1.61 6.27
CA PRO A 48 -5.67 1.21 7.41
C PRO A 48 -4.56 0.21 7.02
N VAL A 49 -4.81 -0.66 6.05
CA VAL A 49 -3.81 -1.61 5.52
C VAL A 49 -2.71 -0.87 4.78
N SER A 50 -3.07 0.06 3.89
CA SER A 50 -2.11 0.89 3.16
C SER A 50 -1.29 1.77 4.09
N VAL A 51 -1.93 2.41 5.08
CA VAL A 51 -1.24 3.22 6.10
C VAL A 51 -0.26 2.35 6.89
N ALA A 52 -0.66 1.17 7.35
CA ALA A 52 0.24 0.26 8.08
C ALA A 52 1.45 -0.19 7.23
N THR A 53 1.26 -0.48 5.94
CA THR A 53 2.37 -0.83 5.03
C THR A 53 3.33 0.34 4.81
N VAL A 54 2.78 1.55 4.66
CA VAL A 54 3.57 2.78 4.49
C VAL A 54 4.34 3.10 5.78
N GLU A 55 3.70 3.06 6.94
CA GLU A 55 4.33 3.26 8.25
C GLU A 55 5.44 2.25 8.52
N ARG A 56 5.21 0.97 8.21
CA ARG A 56 6.24 -0.08 8.29
C ARG A 56 7.45 0.27 7.41
N SER A 57 7.20 0.67 6.17
CA SER A 57 8.26 1.05 5.22
C SER A 57 9.04 2.27 5.70
N PHE A 58 8.35 3.34 6.12
CA PHE A 58 8.99 4.54 6.68
C PHE A 58 9.77 4.27 7.97
N SER A 59 9.29 3.36 8.81
CA SER A 59 10.01 2.93 10.02
C SER A 59 11.32 2.21 9.66
N SER A 60 11.29 1.29 8.69
CA SER A 60 12.51 0.65 8.17
C SER A 60 13.48 1.68 7.56
N LEU A 61 12.96 2.65 6.81
CA LEU A 61 13.76 3.73 6.25
C LEU A 61 14.41 4.61 7.31
N ARG A 62 13.68 4.95 8.37
CA ARG A 62 14.21 5.75 9.47
C ARG A 62 15.34 5.02 10.20
N ARG A 63 15.22 3.69 10.36
CA ARG A 63 16.31 2.84 10.89
C ARG A 63 17.53 2.84 9.97
N LEU A 64 17.33 2.65 8.66
CA LEU A 64 18.42 2.70 7.66
C LEU A 64 19.12 4.07 7.64
N LYS A 65 18.36 5.16 7.64
CA LYS A 65 18.88 6.54 7.69
C LYS A 65 19.67 6.80 8.97
N THR A 66 19.23 6.26 10.10
CA THR A 66 19.94 6.39 11.38
C THR A 66 21.26 5.61 11.37
N TYR A 67 21.23 4.39 10.83
CA TYR A 67 22.42 3.54 10.69
C TYR A 67 23.49 4.17 9.77
N LEU A 68 23.05 4.79 8.68
CA LEU A 68 23.92 5.35 7.63
C LEU A 68 24.26 6.84 7.82
N ARG A 69 23.88 7.44 8.96
CA ARG A 69 23.92 8.90 9.20
C ARG A 69 25.30 9.55 9.05
N ASN A 70 26.37 8.76 9.07
CA ASN A 70 27.75 9.26 8.92
C ASN A 70 28.30 9.13 7.48
N THR A 71 27.58 8.55 6.52
CA THR A 71 28.16 8.13 5.21
C THR A 71 27.20 8.13 4.01
N THR A 72 26.03 8.77 4.07
CA THR A 72 25.02 8.62 2.99
C THR A 72 24.34 9.93 2.58
N SER A 73 24.50 10.29 1.31
CA SER A 73 23.76 11.32 0.58
C SER A 73 22.33 10.87 0.22
N GLU A 74 21.41 11.81 -0.06
CA GLU A 74 20.01 11.49 -0.40
C GLU A 74 19.88 10.56 -1.62
N SER A 75 20.76 10.70 -2.61
CA SER A 75 20.78 9.86 -3.81
C SER A 75 21.07 8.39 -3.47
N ARG A 76 22.05 8.15 -2.61
CA ARG A 76 22.38 6.80 -2.11
C ARG A 76 21.25 6.22 -1.27
N LEU A 77 20.63 7.04 -0.40
CA LEU A 77 19.49 6.61 0.39
C LEU A 77 18.36 6.14 -0.51
N ASN A 78 17.95 6.93 -1.52
CA ASN A 78 16.88 6.60 -2.46
C ASN A 78 17.11 5.28 -3.20
N GLY A 79 18.35 4.99 -3.61
CA GLY A 79 18.71 3.69 -4.20
C GLY A 79 18.51 2.52 -3.22
N LEU A 80 18.92 2.68 -1.96
CA LEU A 80 18.70 1.69 -0.90
C LEU A 80 17.22 1.51 -0.56
N ILE A 81 16.42 2.58 -0.58
CA ILE A 81 14.95 2.51 -0.41
C ILE A 81 14.36 1.63 -1.50
N LEU A 82 14.73 1.89 -2.76
CA LEU A 82 14.20 1.18 -3.91
C LEU A 82 14.50 -0.32 -3.83
N LEU A 83 15.75 -0.68 -3.47
CA LEU A 83 16.16 -2.07 -3.24
C LEU A 83 15.43 -2.72 -2.05
N SER A 84 15.18 -1.98 -0.97
CA SER A 84 14.48 -2.49 0.22
C SER A 84 12.99 -2.73 0.00
N ILE A 85 12.35 -1.90 -0.84
CA ILE A 85 10.94 -2.06 -1.22
C ILE A 85 10.80 -3.20 -2.25
N HIS A 86 11.72 -3.29 -3.20
CA HIS A 86 11.66 -4.25 -4.31
C HIS A 86 12.50 -5.52 -4.06
N ARG A 87 12.57 -5.99 -2.81
CA ARG A 87 13.30 -7.23 -2.46
C ARG A 87 12.76 -8.48 -3.15
N ASP A 88 11.51 -8.44 -3.58
CA ASP A 88 10.84 -9.56 -4.25
C ASP A 88 11.14 -9.63 -5.75
N LEU A 89 11.86 -8.65 -6.31
CA LEU A 89 12.35 -8.72 -7.69
C LEU A 89 13.51 -9.71 -7.76
N LYS A 90 13.25 -10.90 -8.32
CA LYS A 90 14.30 -11.82 -8.76
C LYS A 90 14.97 -11.26 -10.00
N ILE A 91 16.13 -10.64 -9.80
CA ILE A 91 17.01 -10.23 -10.89
C ILE A 91 17.81 -11.48 -11.29
N SER A 92 17.88 -11.80 -12.59
CA SER A 92 18.74 -12.88 -13.08
C SER A 92 20.20 -12.46 -12.92
N ASP A 93 21.02 -13.31 -12.28
CA ASP A 93 22.42 -13.00 -11.98
C ASP A 93 23.21 -12.66 -13.24
N GLU A 94 22.89 -13.30 -14.37
CA GLU A 94 23.56 -13.05 -15.66
C GLU A 94 23.24 -11.67 -16.24
N GLU A 95 21.98 -11.23 -16.14
CA GLU A 95 21.56 -9.91 -16.61
C GLU A 95 22.15 -8.81 -15.72
N PHE A 96 22.22 -9.06 -14.40
CA PHE A 96 22.89 -8.16 -13.47
C PHE A 96 24.38 -8.03 -13.81
N LEU A 97 25.07 -9.15 -14.05
CA LEU A 97 26.50 -9.18 -14.33
C LEU A 97 26.84 -8.49 -15.65
N ASP A 98 26.09 -8.77 -16.72
CA ASP A 98 26.25 -8.11 -18.03
C ASP A 98 26.00 -6.60 -17.92
N LYS A 99 24.96 -6.19 -17.17
CA LYS A 99 24.66 -4.77 -16.96
C LYS A 99 25.74 -4.08 -16.14
N PHE A 100 26.29 -4.73 -15.11
CA PHE A 100 27.37 -4.18 -14.30
C PHE A 100 28.70 -4.11 -15.07
N ALA A 101 28.98 -5.10 -15.93
CA ALA A 101 30.16 -5.14 -16.79
C ALA A 101 30.17 -4.03 -17.85
N ARG A 102 28.99 -3.57 -18.29
CA ARG A 102 28.83 -2.44 -19.23
C ARG A 102 29.01 -1.07 -18.58
N VAL A 103 28.98 -0.97 -17.25
CA VAL A 103 29.18 0.29 -16.51
C VAL A 103 30.67 0.48 -16.23
N PRO A 104 31.24 1.69 -16.40
CA PRO A 104 32.64 1.94 -16.08
C PRO A 104 32.94 1.61 -14.61
N ARG A 105 34.05 0.88 -14.36
CA ARG A 105 34.42 0.38 -13.03
C ARG A 105 34.68 1.48 -11.99
N ASN A 106 34.94 2.71 -12.42
CA ASN A 106 35.02 3.88 -11.55
C ASN A 106 33.64 4.52 -11.44
N LEU A 107 32.75 3.91 -10.66
CA LEU A 107 31.62 4.64 -10.12
C LEU A 107 32.17 5.52 -9.01
N ASP A 108 32.14 6.85 -9.20
CA ASP A 108 32.26 7.80 -8.11
C ASP A 108 31.07 7.58 -7.17
N PHE A 109 31.25 6.69 -6.21
CA PHE A 109 30.42 6.68 -5.02
C PHE A 109 30.78 7.97 -4.28
N VAL A 110 30.08 9.06 -4.62
CA VAL A 110 30.16 10.32 -3.87
C VAL A 110 29.88 9.97 -2.41
N LEU A 111 30.95 9.98 -1.62
CA LEU A 111 31.02 9.63 -0.21
C LEU A 111 30.45 10.76 0.65
#